data_AF-A0A482VXX8-F1
#
_entry.id   AF-A0A482VXX8-F1
#
_cell.length_a   1.000
_cell.length_b   1.000
_cell.length_c   1.000
_cell.angle_alpha   90.00
_cell.angle_beta   90.00
_cell.angle_gamma   90.00
#
_symmetry.space_group_name_H-M   'P 1'
#
loop_
_entity.id
_entity.type
_entity.pdbx_description
1 polymer ?
#
loop_
_entity_poly.entity_id
_entity_poly.type
_entity_poly.pdbx_seq_one_letter_code
_entity_poly.pdbx_strand_id
1 'polypeptide(L)'
;MIVVFGKSIKYVTFSDLDKPQENEEEFKPVMVDICNTALIFFSRAGGYRIISNHIDDGEIIFKTVEKYKVTHLFMAPILTYKLTNCKKWDAYDTSSLYTVLTGGTPISPVQFQKLDTIFRHSNIILTYGLTETGLMSAYNPRTDQKFINNKIGSSGKLLPCMTVKIVDLETKEILGPNQKGEIYIKTPALMTEYYHFDTSDILDKDGFLKTGDVGYYDEEECFYIIDRVKEMFKFMSWHIVPSSIENVLLECPAVEKAAVFGIPKSEEEGEVPAACVVLREHFNASKEEIAEFVAARVSDREELRGIDATIYQRESYFSMKQRSTGVALELQKRGITCKDVIVLCTKVTLDNVIPILASFYR
;
A
#
# COMPACT_ATOMS: atom_id res chain seq x y z
N MET A 1 -13.54 8.30 -5.15
CA MET A 1 -14.01 7.95 -6.52
C MET A 1 -13.98 9.22 -7.35
N ILE A 2 -12.97 9.39 -8.22
CA ILE A 2 -12.83 10.60 -9.05
C ILE A 2 -13.19 10.25 -10.49
N VAL A 3 -14.17 10.96 -11.04
CA VAL A 3 -14.56 10.93 -12.46
C VAL A 3 -13.95 12.17 -13.11
N VAL A 4 -13.03 12.00 -14.07
CA VAL A 4 -12.52 13.09 -14.88
C VAL A 4 -13.19 13.06 -16.24
N PHE A 5 -13.93 14.12 -16.57
CA PHE A 5 -14.46 14.34 -17.91
C PHE A 5 -13.38 14.94 -18.81
N GLY A 6 -12.82 14.12 -19.71
CA GLY A 6 -12.07 14.57 -20.87
C GLY A 6 -13.00 14.74 -22.08
N LYS A 7 -12.73 15.74 -22.93
CA LYS A 7 -13.54 16.07 -24.10
C LYS A 7 -13.48 14.94 -25.15
N SER A 8 -14.43 14.01 -25.09
CA SER A 8 -14.72 13.03 -26.14
C SER A 8 -15.87 13.54 -27.01
N ILE A 9 -15.76 13.37 -28.32
CA ILE A 9 -16.68 13.95 -29.33
C ILE A 9 -17.95 13.08 -29.53
N LYS A 10 -18.22 12.13 -28.64
CA LYS A 10 -19.45 11.32 -28.58
C LYS A 10 -19.83 11.09 -27.13
N TYR A 11 -21.01 11.54 -26.73
CA TYR A 11 -21.54 11.36 -25.37
C TYR A 11 -22.19 9.98 -25.22
N VAL A 12 -21.87 9.34 -24.10
CA VAL A 12 -22.75 8.41 -23.38
C VAL A 12 -23.04 9.12 -22.06
N THR A 13 -24.31 9.34 -21.76
CA THR A 13 -24.78 10.06 -20.57
C THR A 13 -24.86 9.12 -19.36
N PHE A 14 -24.89 9.66 -18.13
CA PHE A 14 -25.05 8.83 -16.91
C PHE A 14 -26.35 8.00 -16.94
N SER A 15 -27.39 8.50 -17.60
CA SER A 15 -28.64 7.79 -17.88
C SER A 15 -28.51 6.58 -18.82
N ASP A 16 -27.44 6.52 -19.62
CA ASP A 16 -27.16 5.38 -20.52
C ASP A 16 -26.45 4.23 -19.80
N LEU A 17 -25.95 4.45 -18.57
CA LEU A 17 -25.37 3.42 -17.71
C LEU A 17 -26.43 2.70 -16.85
N ASP A 18 -27.64 3.28 -16.76
CA ASP A 18 -28.74 2.79 -15.93
C ASP A 18 -29.79 2.00 -16.76
N LYS A 19 -29.55 1.85 -18.07
CA LYS A 19 -30.40 1.08 -18.98
C LYS A 19 -29.53 0.12 -19.79
N PRO A 20 -29.61 -1.20 -19.56
CA PRO A 20 -28.89 -2.17 -20.37
C PRO A 20 -29.37 -2.05 -21.83
N GLN A 21 -28.45 -2.13 -22.79
CA GLN A 21 -28.84 -2.25 -24.19
C GLN A 21 -29.60 -3.57 -24.40
N GLU A 22 -30.45 -3.64 -25.44
CA GLU A 22 -31.34 -4.80 -25.73
C GLU A 22 -30.61 -6.17 -25.81
N ASN A 23 -29.28 -6.16 -25.88
CA ASN A 23 -28.42 -7.33 -26.06
C ASN A 23 -27.36 -7.50 -24.94
N GLU A 24 -27.49 -6.78 -23.83
CA GLU A 24 -26.48 -6.72 -22.75
C GLU A 24 -26.84 -7.71 -21.62
N GLU A 25 -26.35 -8.95 -21.72
CA GLU A 25 -26.71 -10.05 -20.80
C GLU A 25 -25.94 -10.05 -19.46
N GLU A 26 -24.87 -9.25 -19.31
CA GLU A 26 -24.08 -9.17 -18.08
C GLU A 26 -23.75 -7.73 -17.66
N PHE A 27 -24.09 -7.39 -16.41
CA PHE A 27 -23.66 -6.16 -15.75
C PHE A 27 -22.15 -6.19 -15.50
N LYS A 28 -21.39 -5.37 -16.23
CA LYS A 28 -19.98 -5.11 -15.93
C LYS A 28 -19.88 -3.86 -15.05
N PRO A 29 -19.60 -3.98 -13.74
CA PRO A 29 -19.21 -2.80 -13.00
C PRO A 29 -17.95 -2.25 -13.66
N VAL A 30 -17.97 -0.97 -14.05
CA VAL A 30 -16.74 -0.25 -14.34
C VAL A 30 -15.97 -0.24 -13.04
N MET A 31 -15.07 -1.21 -12.87
CA MET A 31 -14.01 -1.14 -11.89
C MET A 31 -13.25 0.14 -12.22
N VAL A 32 -13.56 1.22 -11.50
CA VAL A 32 -12.78 2.44 -11.50
C VAL A 32 -11.48 2.09 -10.82
N ASP A 33 -10.54 1.59 -11.62
CA ASP A 33 -9.19 1.33 -11.20
C ASP A 33 -8.57 2.65 -10.71
N ILE A 34 -7.92 2.61 -9.53
CA ILE A 34 -7.13 3.69 -8.95
C ILE A 34 -6.08 4.21 -9.97
N CYS A 35 -5.77 3.41 -11.00
CA CYS A 35 -4.96 3.79 -12.15
C CYS A 35 -5.51 4.96 -13.01
N ASN A 36 -6.75 5.42 -12.87
CA ASN A 36 -7.32 6.45 -13.76
C ASN A 36 -6.57 7.80 -13.80
N THR A 37 -5.93 8.22 -12.70
CA THR A 37 -5.10 9.45 -12.70
C THR A 37 -3.77 9.24 -13.43
N ALA A 38 -3.13 8.08 -13.25
CA ALA A 38 -1.93 7.69 -14.00
C ALA A 38 -2.24 7.51 -15.51
N LEU A 39 -3.43 7.02 -15.85
CA LEU A 39 -3.92 6.82 -17.22
C LEU A 39 -4.05 8.15 -18.01
N ILE A 40 -4.34 9.27 -17.35
CA ILE A 40 -4.44 10.59 -17.99
C ILE A 40 -3.06 11.16 -18.31
N PHE A 41 -2.06 10.91 -17.46
CA PHE A 41 -0.72 11.48 -17.59
C PHE A 41 -0.04 11.07 -18.91
N PHE A 42 -0.10 9.78 -19.27
CA PHE A 42 0.48 9.27 -20.52
C PHE A 42 -0.31 9.68 -21.76
N SER A 43 -1.63 9.86 -21.63
CA SER A 43 -2.50 10.24 -22.74
C SER A 43 -2.24 11.68 -23.20
N ARG A 44 -1.81 12.57 -22.29
CA ARG A 44 -1.48 13.97 -22.62
C ARG A 44 -0.25 14.11 -23.52
N ALA A 45 0.62 13.10 -23.55
CA ALA A 45 1.87 13.09 -24.32
C ALA A 45 1.73 12.42 -25.70
N GLY A 46 0.51 12.04 -26.12
CA GLY A 46 0.27 11.38 -27.42
C GLY A 46 0.67 9.89 -27.45
N GLY A 47 0.81 9.25 -26.29
CA GLY A 47 1.17 7.84 -26.19
C GLY A 47 0.03 6.88 -26.57
N TYR A 48 0.38 5.71 -27.11
CA TYR A 48 -0.55 4.60 -27.28
C TYR A 48 -0.73 3.87 -25.96
N ARG A 49 -1.98 3.54 -25.63
CA ARG A 49 -2.32 2.79 -24.42
C ARG A 49 -2.53 1.33 -24.77
N ILE A 50 -1.98 0.46 -23.94
CA ILE A 50 -2.23 -0.98 -24.00
C ILE A 50 -3.09 -1.33 -22.81
N ILE A 51 -4.26 -1.89 -23.08
CA ILE A 51 -5.20 -2.35 -22.06
C ILE A 51 -5.19 -3.88 -22.12
N SER A 52 -4.98 -4.50 -20.96
CA SER A 52 -4.95 -5.95 -20.82
C SER A 52 -5.84 -6.37 -19.64
N ASN A 53 -6.54 -7.48 -19.78
CA ASN A 53 -7.36 -8.07 -18.72
C ASN A 53 -6.55 -8.98 -17.78
N HIS A 54 -5.25 -9.15 -18.05
CA HIS A 54 -4.37 -10.10 -17.34
C HIS A 54 -3.09 -9.42 -16.87
N ILE A 55 -3.23 -8.28 -16.19
CA ILE A 55 -2.10 -7.52 -15.61
C ILE A 55 -1.57 -8.13 -14.30
N ASP A 56 -2.19 -9.20 -13.83
CA ASP A 56 -1.85 -9.91 -12.60
C ASP A 56 -0.86 -11.06 -12.82
N ASP A 57 -0.45 -11.31 -14.07
CA ASP A 57 0.56 -12.28 -14.46
C ASP A 57 1.83 -11.56 -14.98
N GLY A 58 2.96 -11.80 -14.30
CA GLY A 58 4.24 -11.21 -14.67
C GLY A 58 4.72 -11.58 -16.08
N GLU A 59 4.50 -12.81 -16.53
CA GLU A 59 4.91 -13.26 -17.86
C GLU A 59 4.13 -12.55 -18.97
N ILE A 60 2.84 -12.30 -18.74
CA ILE A 60 1.99 -11.55 -19.67
C ILE A 60 2.47 -10.10 -19.80
N ILE A 61 2.91 -9.48 -18.70
CA ILE A 61 3.48 -8.11 -18.73
C ILE A 61 4.73 -8.10 -19.62
N PHE A 62 5.67 -9.05 -19.44
CA PHE A 62 6.88 -9.11 -20.27
C PHE A 62 6.57 -9.33 -21.76
N LYS A 63 5.67 -10.26 -22.10
CA LYS A 63 5.20 -10.46 -23.49
C LYS A 63 4.59 -9.20 -24.08
N THR A 64 3.85 -8.45 -23.28
CA THR A 64 3.21 -7.20 -23.70
C THR A 64 4.26 -6.12 -23.99
N VAL A 65 5.25 -5.98 -23.10
CA VAL A 65 6.38 -5.04 -23.29
C VAL A 65 7.12 -5.35 -24.59
N GLU A 66 7.51 -6.60 -24.79
CA GLU A 66 8.26 -7.02 -25.98
C GLU A 66 7.47 -6.84 -27.28
N LYS A 67 6.21 -7.31 -27.31
CA LYS A 67 5.36 -7.30 -28.51
C LYS A 67 5.04 -5.89 -28.98
N TYR A 68 4.69 -5.00 -28.05
CA TYR A 68 4.20 -3.66 -28.37
C TYR A 68 5.25 -2.58 -28.16
N LYS A 69 6.49 -2.96 -27.80
CA LYS A 69 7.60 -2.05 -27.54
C LYS A 69 7.22 -0.93 -26.56
N VAL A 70 6.69 -1.35 -25.41
CA VAL A 70 6.24 -0.43 -24.35
C VAL A 70 7.40 0.42 -23.86
N THR A 71 7.17 1.73 -23.76
CA THR A 71 8.18 2.70 -23.29
C THR A 71 7.98 3.13 -21.84
N HIS A 72 6.74 3.12 -21.34
CA HIS A 72 6.41 3.51 -19.98
C HIS A 72 5.48 2.47 -19.37
N LEU A 73 5.83 2.01 -18.18
CA LEU A 73 5.05 1.05 -17.42
C LEU A 73 4.72 1.68 -16.07
N PHE A 74 3.44 1.73 -15.71
CA PHE A 74 3.00 2.13 -14.37
C PHE A 74 2.34 0.93 -13.71
N MET A 75 2.76 0.61 -12.49
CA MET A 75 2.27 -0.54 -11.74
C MET A 75 2.13 -0.21 -10.27
N ALA A 76 1.08 -0.73 -9.63
CA ALA A 76 1.02 -0.77 -8.19
C ALA A 76 2.14 -1.68 -7.63
N PRO A 77 2.72 -1.36 -6.46
CA PRO A 77 3.74 -2.16 -5.78
C PRO A 77 3.50 -3.68 -5.78
N ILE A 78 2.27 -4.12 -5.51
CA ILE A 78 1.92 -5.55 -5.48
C ILE A 78 2.17 -6.27 -6.82
N LEU A 79 1.95 -5.60 -7.95
CA LEU A 79 2.18 -6.16 -9.28
C LEU A 79 3.68 -6.27 -9.58
N THR A 80 4.49 -5.38 -9.02
CA THR A 80 5.95 -5.45 -9.15
C THR A 80 6.50 -6.75 -8.55
N TYR A 81 5.95 -7.20 -7.40
CA TYR A 81 6.37 -8.46 -6.76
C TYR A 81 6.04 -9.67 -7.64
N LYS A 82 4.84 -9.69 -8.23
CA LYS A 82 4.45 -10.76 -9.17
C LYS A 82 5.37 -10.80 -10.39
N LEU A 83 5.72 -9.64 -10.91
CA LEU A 83 6.63 -9.49 -12.04
C LEU A 83 8.04 -9.99 -11.69
N THR A 84 8.60 -9.56 -10.56
CA THR A 84 9.96 -9.98 -10.13
C THR A 84 10.05 -11.46 -9.76
N ASN A 85 8.92 -12.13 -9.49
CA ASN A 85 8.87 -13.57 -9.22
C ASN A 85 8.77 -14.42 -10.50
N CYS A 86 8.58 -13.82 -11.66
CA CYS A 86 8.55 -14.55 -12.94
C CYS A 86 9.94 -15.11 -13.25
N LYS A 87 10.12 -16.43 -13.30
CA LYS A 87 11.45 -17.05 -13.49
C LYS A 87 12.08 -16.85 -14.87
N LYS A 88 11.30 -16.40 -15.87
CA LYS A 88 11.72 -16.29 -17.28
C LYS A 88 11.81 -14.84 -17.75
N TRP A 89 12.02 -13.89 -16.84
CA TRP A 89 12.06 -12.47 -17.18
C TRP A 89 13.17 -12.14 -18.20
N ASP A 90 14.26 -12.91 -18.20
CA ASP A 90 15.42 -12.78 -19.09
C ASP A 90 15.16 -13.29 -20.52
N ALA A 91 14.06 -14.03 -20.72
CA ALA A 91 13.66 -14.53 -22.03
C ALA A 91 12.97 -13.47 -22.92
N TYR A 92 12.70 -12.28 -22.40
CA TYR A 92 11.94 -11.23 -23.08
C TYR A 92 12.77 -9.97 -23.30
N ASP A 93 12.65 -9.37 -24.48
CA ASP A 93 13.26 -8.08 -24.79
C ASP A 93 12.48 -6.91 -24.16
N THR A 94 13.03 -6.35 -23.09
CA THR A 94 12.49 -5.17 -22.38
C THR A 94 13.21 -3.87 -22.74
N SER A 95 14.09 -3.87 -23.75
CA SER A 95 14.93 -2.71 -24.09
C SER A 95 14.15 -1.46 -24.55
N SER A 96 12.87 -1.61 -24.92
CA SER A 96 12.00 -0.49 -25.24
C SER A 96 11.58 0.32 -24.01
N LEU A 97 11.62 -0.27 -22.81
CA LEU A 97 11.18 0.40 -21.59
C LEU A 97 12.16 1.51 -21.21
N TYR A 98 11.64 2.74 -21.20
CA TYR A 98 12.34 3.93 -20.76
C TYR A 98 12.10 4.23 -19.27
N THR A 99 10.89 3.96 -18.76
CA THR A 99 10.55 4.23 -17.35
C THR A 99 9.56 3.22 -16.79
N VAL A 100 9.84 2.75 -15.57
CA VAL A 100 8.94 1.96 -14.74
C VAL A 100 8.57 2.80 -13.52
N LEU A 101 7.31 3.20 -13.43
CA LEU A 101 6.77 3.98 -12.33
C LEU A 101 5.99 3.06 -11.38
N THR A 102 6.20 3.24 -10.08
CA THR A 102 5.45 2.53 -9.04
C THR A 102 5.16 3.46 -7.87
N GLY A 103 4.01 3.27 -7.22
CA GLY A 103 3.58 4.12 -6.11
C GLY A 103 2.22 3.73 -5.54
N GLY A 104 1.83 4.41 -4.47
CA GLY A 104 0.61 4.14 -3.70
C GLY A 104 0.85 3.37 -2.40
N THR A 105 1.91 2.53 -2.34
CA THR A 105 2.44 1.98 -1.10
C THR A 105 3.97 1.93 -1.16
N PRO A 106 4.67 1.85 -0.01
CA PRO A 106 6.11 1.63 0.00
C PRO A 106 6.49 0.32 -0.72
N ILE A 107 7.71 0.28 -1.26
CA ILE A 107 8.37 -0.97 -1.68
C ILE A 107 9.66 -1.14 -0.89
N SER A 108 10.03 -2.40 -0.61
CA SER A 108 11.27 -2.68 0.12
C SER A 108 12.50 -2.39 -0.76
N PRO A 109 13.66 -2.05 -0.16
CA PRO A 109 14.92 -1.90 -0.90
C PRO A 109 15.29 -3.14 -1.72
N VAL A 110 15.02 -4.34 -1.19
CA VAL A 110 15.24 -5.62 -1.88
C VAL A 110 14.37 -5.72 -3.14
N GLN A 111 13.11 -5.30 -3.06
CA GLN A 111 12.23 -5.31 -4.22
C GLN A 111 12.67 -4.29 -5.27
N PHE A 112 13.11 -3.10 -4.85
CA PHE A 112 13.68 -2.09 -5.74
C PHE A 112 14.89 -2.65 -6.50
N GLN A 113 15.84 -3.29 -5.79
CA GLN A 113 17.03 -3.90 -6.41
C GLN A 113 16.69 -4.99 -7.44
N LYS A 114 15.66 -5.80 -7.17
CA LYS A 114 15.18 -6.80 -8.15
C LYS A 114 14.64 -6.14 -9.41
N LEU A 115 13.85 -5.07 -9.26
CA LEU A 115 13.36 -4.30 -10.40
C LEU A 115 14.54 -3.69 -11.17
N ASP A 116 15.52 -3.13 -10.48
CA ASP A 116 16.72 -2.52 -11.09
C ASP A 116 17.53 -3.52 -11.89
N THR A 117 17.64 -4.75 -11.38
CA THR A 117 18.30 -5.85 -12.10
C THR A 117 17.53 -6.25 -13.37
N ILE A 118 16.21 -6.41 -13.27
CA ILE A 118 15.37 -6.84 -14.39
C ILE A 118 15.27 -5.75 -15.47
N PHE A 119 15.14 -4.49 -15.05
CA PHE A 119 14.94 -3.34 -15.92
C PHE A 119 16.18 -2.43 -15.95
N ARG A 120 17.37 -3.03 -16.03
CA ARG A 120 18.68 -2.33 -16.00
C ARG A 120 18.89 -1.22 -17.04
N HIS A 121 18.01 -1.12 -18.04
CA HIS A 121 18.04 -0.11 -19.09
C HIS A 121 16.95 0.96 -18.93
N SER A 122 16.15 0.87 -17.88
CA SER A 122 15.00 1.73 -17.61
C SER A 122 15.18 2.52 -16.32
N ASN A 123 14.48 3.64 -16.20
CA ASN A 123 14.41 4.38 -14.95
C ASN A 123 13.33 3.80 -14.04
N ILE A 124 13.68 3.39 -12.82
CA ILE A 124 12.71 2.96 -11.82
C ILE A 124 12.40 4.14 -10.92
N ILE A 125 11.15 4.60 -10.96
CA ILE A 125 10.74 5.83 -10.30
C ILE A 125 9.66 5.49 -9.29
N LEU A 126 9.97 5.73 -8.02
CA LEU A 126 8.99 5.73 -6.95
C LEU A 126 8.20 7.03 -6.99
N THR A 127 6.91 6.92 -6.72
CA THR A 127 5.97 8.01 -6.78
C THR A 127 5.14 8.07 -5.51
N TYR A 128 4.87 9.28 -5.03
CA TYR A 128 4.00 9.51 -3.90
C TYR A 128 2.89 10.49 -4.27
N GLY A 129 1.69 10.23 -3.77
CA GLY A 129 0.50 11.02 -4.05
C GLY A 129 -0.71 10.45 -3.33
N LEU A 130 -1.76 11.27 -3.24
CA LEU A 130 -3.04 10.90 -2.64
C LEU A 130 -4.14 10.99 -3.69
N THR A 131 -5.31 10.42 -3.39
CA THR A 131 -6.48 10.60 -4.26
C THR A 131 -6.89 12.07 -4.28
N GLU A 132 -6.72 12.76 -3.15
CA GLU A 132 -7.12 14.13 -2.86
C GLU A 132 -6.21 15.18 -3.53
N THR A 133 -5.00 14.81 -3.96
CA THR A 133 -3.99 15.74 -4.51
C THR A 133 -3.43 15.30 -5.85
N GLY A 134 -3.65 14.03 -6.24
CA GLY A 134 -2.97 13.40 -7.35
C GLY A 134 -1.51 13.05 -7.03
N LEU A 135 -0.71 12.93 -8.09
CA LEU A 135 0.72 12.67 -7.97
C LEU A 135 1.42 13.91 -7.39
N MET A 136 2.15 13.75 -6.29
CA MET A 136 2.83 14.83 -5.57
C MET A 136 4.32 14.87 -5.85
N SER A 137 4.99 13.72 -5.78
CA SER A 137 6.43 13.63 -6.00
C SER A 137 6.81 12.47 -6.91
N ALA A 138 7.81 12.73 -7.75
CA ALA A 138 8.46 11.76 -8.62
C ALA A 138 9.81 12.34 -9.05
N TYR A 139 10.75 11.48 -9.44
CA TYR A 139 11.91 11.96 -10.19
C TYR A 139 11.55 12.20 -11.65
N ASN A 140 12.13 13.24 -12.25
CA ASN A 140 12.10 13.43 -13.69
C ASN A 140 13.28 12.67 -14.31
N PRO A 141 13.05 11.65 -15.17
CA PRO A 141 14.10 10.83 -15.75
C PRO A 141 15.11 11.60 -16.62
N ARG A 142 14.83 12.85 -16.99
CA ARG A 142 15.75 13.69 -17.77
C ARG A 142 16.63 14.59 -16.91
N THR A 143 16.14 15.05 -15.77
CA THR A 143 16.82 16.06 -14.95
C THR A 143 17.34 15.50 -13.61
N ASP A 144 16.75 14.41 -13.14
CA ASP A 144 17.01 13.85 -11.81
C ASP A 144 17.76 12.52 -11.86
N GLN A 145 18.41 12.19 -12.98
CA GLN A 145 19.12 10.93 -13.19
C GLN A 145 20.14 10.62 -12.08
N LYS A 146 20.79 11.66 -11.54
CA LYS A 146 21.75 11.52 -10.45
C LYS A 146 21.13 10.99 -9.14
N PHE A 147 19.81 11.12 -8.97
CA PHE A 147 19.09 10.70 -7.78
C PHE A 147 18.46 9.32 -7.93
N ILE A 148 17.90 9.03 -9.10
CA ILE A 148 17.18 7.77 -9.40
C ILE A 148 17.99 6.54 -8.98
N ASN A 149 19.31 6.55 -9.18
CA ASN A 149 20.18 5.41 -8.87
C ASN A 149 20.88 5.50 -7.50
N ASN A 150 20.85 6.66 -6.84
CA ASN A 150 21.65 6.92 -5.63
C ASN A 150 20.81 7.16 -4.37
N LYS A 151 19.53 7.49 -4.50
CA LYS A 151 18.62 7.82 -3.39
C LYS A 151 17.53 6.76 -3.28
N ILE A 152 17.96 5.51 -3.08
CA ILE A 152 17.04 4.36 -2.92
C ILE A 152 16.09 4.65 -1.74
N GLY A 153 14.79 4.42 -1.98
CA GLY A 153 13.73 4.68 -1.00
C GLY A 153 13.15 6.10 -1.04
N SER A 154 13.75 7.03 -1.78
CA SER A 154 13.11 8.33 -2.03
C SER A 154 11.94 8.20 -2.99
N SER A 155 10.85 8.91 -2.69
CA SER A 155 9.69 9.07 -3.58
C SER A 155 9.84 10.21 -4.58
N GLY A 156 11.07 10.68 -4.80
CA GLY A 156 11.38 11.70 -5.80
C GLY A 156 11.37 13.13 -5.28
N LYS A 157 11.29 14.08 -6.20
CA LYS A 157 11.17 15.51 -5.92
C LYS A 157 9.73 15.97 -6.05
N LEU A 158 9.41 17.09 -5.39
CA LEU A 158 8.10 17.71 -5.51
C LEU A 158 7.83 18.11 -6.97
N LEU A 159 6.63 17.79 -7.47
CA LEU A 159 6.24 18.19 -8.81
C LEU A 159 5.99 19.71 -8.91
N PRO A 160 6.11 20.30 -10.11
CA PRO A 160 5.87 21.72 -10.32
C PRO A 160 4.49 22.17 -9.85
N CYS A 161 4.40 23.44 -9.45
CA CYS A 161 3.16 24.08 -9.01
C CYS A 161 2.57 23.52 -7.70
N MET A 162 3.38 22.85 -6.89
CA MET A 162 2.99 22.38 -5.56
C MET A 162 3.81 23.07 -4.48
N THR A 163 3.23 23.24 -3.30
CA THR A 163 3.93 23.71 -2.11
C THR A 163 3.73 22.70 -1.00
N VAL A 164 4.82 22.26 -0.38
CA VAL A 164 4.79 21.32 0.74
C VAL A 164 5.49 21.94 1.94
N LYS A 165 4.97 21.63 3.13
CA LYS A 165 5.66 21.85 4.40
C LYS A 165 5.60 20.56 5.22
N ILE A 166 6.65 20.31 6.00
CA ILE A 166 6.68 19.23 6.98
C ILE A 166 6.33 19.86 8.32
N VAL A 167 5.37 19.29 9.04
CA VAL A 167 4.85 19.86 10.29
C VAL A 167 5.09 18.88 11.44
N ASP A 168 5.67 19.37 12.53
CA ASP A 168 5.86 18.56 13.73
C ASP A 168 4.50 18.04 14.27
N LEU A 169 4.47 16.78 14.67
CA LEU A 169 3.24 16.13 15.12
C LEU A 169 2.69 16.73 16.43
N GLU A 170 3.56 17.26 17.29
CA GLU A 170 3.21 17.79 18.61
C GLU A 170 3.21 19.33 18.64
N THR A 171 4.31 19.96 18.25
CA THR A 171 4.48 21.43 18.35
C THR A 171 3.73 22.19 17.26
N LYS A 172 3.40 21.50 16.16
CA LYS A 172 2.83 22.07 14.93
C LYS A 172 3.75 23.10 14.24
N GLU A 173 5.04 23.09 14.56
CA GLU A 173 6.04 23.92 13.90
C GLU A 173 6.42 23.36 12.53
N ILE A 174 6.86 24.25 11.63
CA ILE A 174 7.38 23.85 10.32
C ILE A 174 8.81 23.35 10.48
N LEU A 175 9.06 22.16 9.96
CA LEU A 175 10.34 21.47 10.06
C LEU A 175 11.20 21.68 8.80
N GLY A 176 12.51 21.71 9.03
CA GLY A 176 13.54 21.82 8.00
C GLY A 176 13.91 20.46 7.37
N PRO A 177 14.98 20.42 6.57
CA PRO A 177 15.48 19.19 5.96
C PRO A 177 15.83 18.14 7.03
N ASN A 178 15.65 16.86 6.67
CA ASN A 178 15.94 15.69 7.50
C ASN A 178 15.17 15.59 8.82
N GLN A 179 14.18 16.45 9.04
CA GLN A 179 13.30 16.42 10.20
C GLN A 179 11.97 15.77 9.83
N LYS A 180 11.55 14.81 10.66
CA LYS A 180 10.36 13.97 10.41
C LYS A 180 9.12 14.65 10.95
N GLY A 181 8.08 14.73 10.13
CA GLY A 181 6.78 15.28 10.53
C GLY A 181 5.68 14.90 9.56
N GLU A 182 4.47 15.35 9.84
CA GLU A 182 3.32 15.16 8.95
C GLU A 182 3.49 16.04 7.70
N ILE A 183 3.24 15.46 6.52
CA ILE A 183 3.35 16.15 5.23
C ILE A 183 2.08 16.96 4.99
N TYR A 184 2.24 18.25 4.75
CA TYR A 184 1.14 19.17 4.42
C TYR A 184 1.37 19.67 3.00
N ILE A 185 0.34 19.63 2.15
CA ILE A 185 0.47 20.03 0.75
C ILE A 185 -0.61 21.00 0.29
N LYS A 186 -0.20 21.96 -0.52
CA LYS A 186 -1.07 22.85 -1.27
C LYS A 186 -0.78 22.73 -2.75
N THR A 187 -1.80 22.43 -3.55
CA THR A 187 -1.68 22.20 -5.00
C THR A 187 -2.93 22.68 -5.73
N PRO A 188 -2.83 23.16 -6.98
CA PRO A 188 -3.99 23.44 -7.83
C PRO A 188 -4.84 22.20 -8.13
N ALA A 189 -4.29 20.99 -7.92
CA ALA A 189 -4.98 19.72 -8.12
C ALA A 189 -5.74 19.24 -6.86
N LEU A 190 -5.86 20.09 -5.84
CA LEU A 190 -6.52 19.72 -4.60
C LEU A 190 -8.00 19.43 -4.83
N MET A 191 -8.48 18.34 -4.24
CA MET A 191 -9.89 17.96 -4.21
C MET A 191 -10.75 19.08 -3.60
N THR A 192 -11.94 19.29 -4.17
CA THR A 192 -12.90 20.27 -3.66
C THR A 192 -13.48 19.85 -2.30
N GLU A 193 -14.08 18.66 -2.25
CA GLU A 193 -14.72 18.11 -1.05
C GLU A 193 -14.97 16.60 -1.23
N TYR A 194 -15.15 15.90 -0.13
CA TYR A 194 -15.75 14.57 -0.13
C TYR A 194 -17.27 14.70 -0.28
N TYR A 195 -17.85 13.95 -1.22
CA TYR A 195 -19.28 13.95 -1.45
C TYR A 195 -20.06 13.49 -0.21
N HIS A 196 -20.93 14.34 0.33
CA HIS A 196 -21.71 14.14 1.57
C HIS A 196 -20.91 14.07 2.88
N PHE A 197 -19.67 14.56 2.90
CA PHE A 197 -18.87 14.63 4.12
C PHE A 197 -18.24 16.00 4.30
N ASP A 198 -18.19 16.46 5.55
CA ASP A 198 -17.47 17.68 5.90
C ASP A 198 -15.97 17.47 5.66
N THR A 199 -15.39 18.37 4.87
CA THR A 199 -13.98 18.34 4.44
C THR A 199 -13.20 19.51 5.06
N SER A 200 -13.80 20.29 5.97
CA SER A 200 -13.14 21.45 6.56
C SER A 200 -11.94 21.08 7.43
N ASP A 201 -11.98 19.94 8.12
CA ASP A 201 -10.94 19.52 9.07
C ASP A 201 -9.64 19.00 8.42
N ILE A 202 -9.67 18.63 7.13
CA ILE A 202 -8.49 18.10 6.44
C ILE A 202 -7.55 19.21 5.98
N LEU A 203 -8.02 20.46 5.93
CA LEU A 203 -7.17 21.61 5.61
C LEU A 203 -6.67 22.28 6.90
N ASP A 204 -5.50 22.89 6.82
CA ASP A 204 -5.03 23.82 7.83
C ASP A 204 -5.51 25.26 7.53
N LYS A 205 -5.21 26.18 8.45
CA LYS A 205 -5.58 27.60 8.33
C LYS A 205 -5.03 28.30 7.08
N ASP A 206 -3.97 27.76 6.47
CA ASP A 206 -3.31 28.34 5.29
C ASP A 206 -3.76 27.64 3.99
N GLY A 207 -4.70 26.70 4.09
CA GLY A 207 -5.26 25.93 2.97
C GLY A 207 -4.35 24.81 2.48
N PHE A 208 -3.47 24.28 3.33
CA PHE A 208 -2.73 23.04 3.05
C PHE A 208 -3.54 21.84 3.52
N LEU A 209 -3.60 20.81 2.67
CA LEU A 209 -4.12 19.50 3.03
C LEU A 209 -3.14 18.78 3.97
N LYS A 210 -3.67 18.34 5.11
CA LYS A 210 -3.03 17.39 6.03
C LYS A 210 -3.11 16.01 5.40
N THR A 211 -1.98 15.47 4.93
CA THR A 211 -1.97 14.18 4.22
C THR A 211 -2.28 13.00 5.14
N GLY A 212 -2.03 13.14 6.45
CA GLY A 212 -2.02 12.01 7.36
C GLY A 212 -0.82 11.08 7.16
N ASP A 213 0.15 11.45 6.32
CA ASP A 213 1.40 10.73 6.12
C ASP A 213 2.56 11.46 6.79
N VAL A 214 3.46 10.71 7.39
CA VAL A 214 4.71 11.19 7.98
C VAL A 214 5.84 11.00 6.98
N GLY A 215 6.67 12.02 6.84
CA GLY A 215 7.85 11.98 6.01
C GLY A 215 8.80 13.13 6.27
N TYR A 216 9.78 13.24 5.40
CA TYR A 216 10.77 14.33 5.42
C TYR A 216 11.32 14.54 4.01
N TYR A 217 12.10 15.60 3.84
CA TYR A 217 12.91 15.84 2.64
C TYR A 217 14.37 16.04 3.04
N ASP A 218 15.31 15.66 2.18
CA ASP A 218 16.73 15.90 2.44
C ASP A 218 17.19 17.28 1.93
N GLU A 219 18.47 17.61 2.12
CA GLU A 219 19.09 18.86 1.65
C GLU A 219 19.05 19.04 0.13
N GLU A 220 18.80 17.96 -0.61
CA GLU A 220 18.64 17.98 -2.06
C GLU A 220 17.16 17.97 -2.48
N GLU A 221 16.23 18.16 -1.52
CA GLU A 221 14.77 18.18 -1.69
C GLU A 221 14.18 16.84 -2.19
N CYS A 222 14.88 15.72 -1.92
CA CYS A 222 14.35 14.39 -2.18
C CYS A 222 13.42 13.98 -1.03
N PHE A 223 12.18 13.60 -1.35
CA PHE A 223 11.16 13.24 -0.36
C PHE A 223 11.25 11.78 0.04
N TYR A 224 11.00 11.52 1.32
CA TYR A 224 10.97 10.19 1.92
C TYR A 224 9.71 10.04 2.73
N ILE A 225 8.91 9.03 2.38
CA ILE A 225 7.66 8.71 3.05
C ILE A 225 7.94 7.60 4.04
N ILE A 226 7.56 7.83 5.29
CA ILE A 226 7.84 6.93 6.40
C ILE A 226 6.64 6.02 6.64
N ASP A 227 5.50 6.59 7.04
CA ASP A 227 4.31 5.84 7.39
C ASP A 227 3.09 6.77 7.53
N ARG A 228 1.92 6.25 7.87
CA ARG A 228 0.74 7.06 8.18
C ARG A 228 0.67 7.40 9.66
N VAL A 229 0.23 8.63 9.97
CA VAL A 229 -0.01 9.11 11.34
C VAL A 229 -0.93 8.16 12.12
N LYS A 230 -1.95 7.59 11.47
CA LYS A 230 -2.92 6.70 12.11
C LYS A 230 -2.40 5.28 12.36
N GLU A 231 -1.37 4.85 11.65
CA GLU A 231 -0.77 3.53 11.83
C GLU A 231 0.36 3.57 12.87
N MET A 232 0.90 4.76 13.15
CA MET A 232 1.87 4.98 14.23
C MET A 232 1.20 4.88 15.61
N PHE A 233 1.87 4.24 16.55
CA PHE A 233 1.45 4.15 17.95
C PHE A 233 2.46 4.79 18.89
N LYS A 234 2.07 5.05 20.14
CA LYS A 234 2.94 5.65 21.14
C LYS A 234 3.45 4.61 22.14
N PHE A 235 4.77 4.44 22.17
CA PHE A 235 5.47 3.77 23.26
C PHE A 235 6.07 4.84 24.17
N MET A 236 5.54 4.96 25.38
CA MET A 236 5.76 6.11 26.26
C MET A 236 5.43 7.41 25.50
N SER A 237 6.33 8.41 25.53
CA SER A 237 6.19 9.66 24.77
C SER A 237 6.75 9.58 23.35
N TRP A 238 7.13 8.39 22.86
CA TRP A 238 7.74 8.23 21.54
C TRP A 238 6.76 7.67 20.53
N HIS A 239 6.72 8.31 19.36
CA HIS A 239 6.06 7.77 18.19
C HIS A 239 6.86 6.60 17.61
N ILE A 240 6.25 5.41 17.59
CA ILE A 240 6.78 4.24 16.93
C ILE A 240 6.22 4.17 15.52
N VAL A 241 7.10 3.89 14.57
CA VAL A 241 6.79 3.71 13.16
C VAL A 241 6.80 2.22 12.84
N PRO A 242 5.65 1.57 12.67
CA PRO A 242 5.57 0.15 12.33
C PRO A 242 6.42 -0.22 11.11
N SER A 243 6.32 0.56 10.02
CA SER A 243 7.02 0.27 8.76
C SER A 243 8.55 0.19 8.89
N SER A 244 9.12 0.94 9.84
CA SER A 244 10.56 0.92 10.15
C SER A 244 10.98 -0.48 10.63
N ILE A 245 10.21 -1.03 11.57
CA ILE A 245 10.46 -2.36 12.16
C ILE A 245 10.09 -3.47 11.16
N GLU A 246 9.03 -3.29 10.37
CA GLU A 246 8.64 -4.22 9.30
C GLU A 246 9.74 -4.37 8.24
N ASN A 247 10.38 -3.27 7.83
CA ASN A 247 11.49 -3.32 6.87
C ASN A 247 12.66 -4.14 7.43
N VAL A 248 13.02 -3.96 8.69
CA VAL A 248 14.04 -4.78 9.37
C VAL A 248 13.62 -6.24 9.41
N LEU A 249 12.36 -6.54 9.74
CA LEU A 249 11.83 -7.90 9.71
C LEU A 249 11.91 -8.53 8.32
N LEU A 250 11.63 -7.79 7.26
CA LEU A 250 11.69 -8.26 5.87
C LEU A 250 13.14 -8.52 5.37
N GLU A 251 14.15 -7.96 6.04
CA GLU A 251 15.56 -8.30 5.79
C GLU A 251 15.96 -9.65 6.41
N CYS A 252 15.20 -10.17 7.38
CA CYS A 252 15.45 -11.48 7.95
C CYS A 252 15.23 -12.57 6.88
N PRO A 253 16.23 -13.44 6.59
CA PRO A 253 16.10 -14.48 5.56
C PRO A 253 14.90 -15.41 5.77
N ALA A 254 14.52 -15.65 7.03
CA ALA A 254 13.41 -16.51 7.39
C ALA A 254 12.04 -15.88 7.16
N VAL A 255 11.92 -14.55 7.07
CA VAL A 255 10.64 -13.84 7.01
C VAL A 255 10.22 -13.62 5.55
N GLU A 256 8.98 -13.99 5.23
CA GLU A 256 8.31 -13.70 3.97
C GLU A 256 7.51 -12.40 4.05
N LYS A 257 6.73 -12.22 5.12
CA LYS A 257 5.88 -11.05 5.38
C LYS A 257 5.92 -10.69 6.85
N ALA A 258 5.79 -9.40 7.14
CA ALA A 258 5.71 -8.89 8.49
C ALA A 258 4.64 -7.79 8.57
N ALA A 259 4.01 -7.69 9.73
CA ALA A 259 3.14 -6.57 10.10
C ALA A 259 3.42 -6.22 11.56
N VAL A 260 3.69 -4.95 11.85
CA VAL A 260 4.00 -4.44 13.19
C VAL A 260 2.84 -3.59 13.69
N PHE A 261 2.54 -3.68 14.99
CA PHE A 261 1.45 -2.95 15.63
C PHE A 261 1.75 -2.75 17.11
N GLY A 262 1.09 -1.75 17.70
CA GLY A 262 1.16 -1.50 19.14
C GLY A 262 0.21 -2.42 19.90
N ILE A 263 0.68 -2.99 21.00
CA ILE A 263 -0.19 -3.67 21.97
C ILE A 263 -0.25 -2.84 23.26
N PRO A 264 -1.44 -2.51 23.79
CA PRO A 264 -1.55 -1.82 25.07
C PRO A 264 -0.85 -2.59 26.18
N LYS A 265 0.02 -1.91 26.94
CA LYS A 265 0.81 -2.51 28.02
C LYS A 265 0.49 -1.96 29.39
N SER A 266 0.55 -0.63 29.54
CA SER A 266 0.28 0.08 30.79
C SER A 266 -0.03 1.56 30.48
N GLU A 267 -0.54 2.33 31.45
CA GLU A 267 -0.77 3.77 31.27
C GLU A 267 0.54 4.55 31.06
N GLU A 268 1.66 4.10 31.65
CA GLU A 268 2.96 4.75 31.53
C GLU A 268 3.64 4.45 30.18
N GLU A 269 3.55 3.19 29.74
CA GLU A 269 4.19 2.74 28.49
C GLU A 269 3.29 2.94 27.27
N GLY A 270 1.99 3.13 27.45
CA GLY A 270 1.02 3.18 26.36
C GLY A 270 0.98 1.84 25.62
N GLU A 271 1.47 1.85 24.38
CA GLU A 271 1.56 0.68 23.51
C GLU A 271 3.00 0.23 23.29
N VAL A 272 3.26 -1.07 23.36
CA VAL A 272 4.58 -1.64 23.05
C VAL A 272 4.61 -2.28 21.66
N PRO A 273 5.75 -2.25 20.93
CA PRO A 273 5.82 -2.86 19.61
C PRO A 273 5.63 -4.37 19.64
N ALA A 274 4.74 -4.88 18.80
CA ALA A 274 4.55 -6.30 18.53
C ALA A 274 4.50 -6.57 17.03
N ALA A 275 4.81 -7.81 16.62
CA ALA A 275 4.81 -8.18 15.21
C ALA A 275 4.09 -9.51 14.96
N CYS A 276 3.36 -9.57 13.85
CA CYS A 276 2.94 -10.80 13.20
C CYS A 276 3.89 -11.08 12.03
N VAL A 277 4.47 -12.27 11.98
CA VAL A 277 5.41 -12.65 10.91
C VAL A 277 4.97 -13.94 10.23
N VAL A 278 5.12 -13.97 8.90
CA VAL A 278 4.96 -15.17 8.07
C VAL A 278 6.35 -15.62 7.66
N LEU A 279 6.70 -16.86 7.96
CA LEU A 279 7.98 -17.44 7.55
C LEU A 279 7.95 -17.89 6.10
N ARG A 280 9.10 -17.88 5.43
CA ARG A 280 9.27 -18.50 4.11
C ARG A 280 9.13 -20.02 4.21
N GLU A 281 8.65 -20.65 3.13
CA GLU A 281 8.65 -22.11 3.01
C GLU A 281 10.07 -22.68 3.29
N HIS A 282 10.14 -23.71 4.13
CA HIS A 282 11.37 -24.41 4.60
C HIS A 282 12.24 -23.68 5.62
N PHE A 283 11.88 -22.47 6.06
CA PHE A 283 12.53 -21.84 7.22
C PHE A 283 11.80 -22.19 8.52
N ASN A 284 12.55 -22.57 9.54
CA ASN A 284 12.10 -22.68 10.92
C ASN A 284 12.93 -21.72 11.75
N ALA A 285 12.38 -20.54 12.05
CA ALA A 285 12.98 -19.58 12.97
C ALA A 285 12.08 -19.44 14.20
N SER A 286 12.67 -19.42 15.39
CA SER A 286 11.96 -19.22 16.64
C SER A 286 11.57 -17.74 16.80
N LYS A 287 10.63 -17.46 17.72
CA LYS A 287 10.22 -16.09 18.04
C LYS A 287 11.41 -15.29 18.59
N GLU A 288 12.25 -15.94 19.38
CA GLU A 288 13.45 -15.38 20.02
C GLU A 288 14.51 -15.03 18.97
N GLU A 289 14.79 -15.92 18.02
CA GLU A 289 15.75 -15.67 16.93
C GLU A 289 15.37 -14.45 16.08
N ILE A 290 14.07 -14.29 15.80
CA ILE A 290 13.56 -13.13 15.04
C ILE A 290 13.62 -11.86 15.90
N ALA A 291 13.29 -11.94 17.19
CA ALA A 291 13.37 -10.80 18.10
C ALA A 291 14.81 -10.30 18.25
N GLU A 292 15.77 -11.22 18.43
CA GLU A 292 17.21 -10.90 18.50
C GLU A 292 17.72 -10.29 17.19
N PHE A 293 17.26 -10.80 16.04
CA PHE A 293 17.60 -10.23 14.74
C PHE A 293 17.16 -8.76 14.61
N VAL A 294 15.96 -8.44 15.08
CA VAL A 294 15.42 -7.07 15.07
C VAL A 294 16.13 -6.20 16.10
N ALA A 295 16.29 -6.66 17.34
CA ALA A 295 16.92 -5.90 18.42
C ALA A 295 18.35 -5.47 18.09
N ALA A 296 19.10 -6.29 17.34
CA ALA A 296 20.44 -5.93 16.87
C ALA A 296 20.48 -4.78 15.83
N ARG A 297 19.33 -4.32 15.31
CA ARG A 297 19.21 -3.38 14.18
C ARG A 297 18.33 -2.17 14.45
N VAL A 298 17.62 -2.15 15.57
CA VAL A 298 16.71 -1.06 15.95
C VAL A 298 17.14 -0.46 17.29
N SER A 299 16.58 0.70 17.64
CA SER A 299 16.79 1.28 18.98
C SER A 299 15.99 0.53 20.05
N ASP A 300 16.40 0.57 21.32
CA ASP A 300 15.75 -0.12 22.44
C ASP A 300 14.22 0.08 22.50
N ARG A 301 13.74 1.26 22.08
CA ARG A 301 12.32 1.65 22.03
C ARG A 301 11.52 1.02 20.88
N GLU A 302 12.20 0.58 19.82
CA GLU A 302 11.62 -0.05 18.63
C GLU A 302 11.70 -1.59 18.69
N GLU A 303 12.34 -2.13 19.73
CA GLU A 303 12.43 -3.57 19.93
C GLU A 303 11.05 -4.21 20.15
N LEU A 304 10.88 -5.41 19.58
CA LEU A 304 9.64 -6.16 19.69
C LEU A 304 9.48 -6.74 21.09
N ARG A 305 8.34 -6.44 21.73
CA ARG A 305 7.93 -7.00 23.04
C ARG A 305 7.00 -8.21 22.91
N GLY A 306 6.58 -8.53 21.68
CA GLY A 306 5.84 -9.73 21.36
C GLY A 306 5.95 -10.07 19.87
N ILE A 307 6.22 -11.34 19.55
CA ILE A 307 6.20 -11.85 18.18
C ILE A 307 5.21 -12.99 18.10
N ASP A 308 4.26 -12.90 17.17
CA ASP A 308 3.46 -14.03 16.76
C ASP A 308 3.87 -14.49 15.36
N ALA A 309 4.76 -15.49 15.34
CA ALA A 309 5.13 -16.18 14.13
C ALA A 309 3.98 -17.11 13.73
N THR A 310 3.23 -16.73 12.70
CA THR A 310 2.28 -17.64 12.07
C THR A 310 3.04 -18.51 11.08
N ILE A 311 3.28 -19.75 11.51
CA ILE A 311 3.51 -20.87 10.59
C ILE A 311 2.23 -20.99 9.77
N TYR A 312 2.33 -21.09 8.44
CA TYR A 312 1.21 -21.27 7.51
C TYR A 312 0.11 -22.22 8.03
N GLN A 313 -0.84 -21.73 8.83
CA GLN A 313 -2.09 -22.44 9.00
C GLN A 313 -2.92 -22.13 7.76
N ARG A 314 -2.67 -22.90 6.70
CA ARG A 314 -3.58 -22.97 5.56
C ARG A 314 -4.82 -23.72 6.04
N GLU A 315 -5.88 -22.97 6.29
CA GLU A 315 -7.24 -23.51 6.43
C GLU A 315 -7.92 -23.50 5.05
N SER A 316 -8.51 -24.63 4.67
CA SER A 316 -9.28 -24.70 3.42
C SER A 316 -10.68 -24.14 3.64
N TYR A 317 -11.28 -23.56 2.59
CA TYR A 317 -12.69 -23.16 2.61
C TYR A 317 -13.60 -24.30 3.07
N PHE A 318 -13.29 -25.53 2.64
CA PHE A 318 -14.03 -26.73 3.04
C PHE A 318 -13.97 -26.98 4.54
N SER A 319 -12.77 -26.95 5.12
CA SER A 319 -12.56 -27.12 6.58
C SER A 319 -13.28 -26.03 7.38
N MET A 320 -13.18 -24.78 6.94
CA MET A 320 -13.83 -23.64 7.60
C MET A 320 -15.36 -23.79 7.56
N LYS A 321 -15.92 -24.12 6.38
CA LYS A 321 -17.36 -24.34 6.20
C LYS A 321 -17.88 -25.50 7.04
N GLN A 322 -17.15 -26.61 7.11
CA GLN A 322 -17.58 -27.77 7.90
C GLN A 322 -17.66 -27.43 9.39
N ARG A 323 -16.65 -26.74 9.91
CA ARG A 323 -16.59 -26.36 11.33
C ARG A 323 -17.63 -25.28 11.68
N SER A 324 -17.81 -24.26 10.84
CA SER A 324 -18.83 -23.23 11.06
C SER A 324 -20.26 -23.80 11.00
N THR A 325 -20.53 -24.72 10.06
CA THR A 325 -21.80 -25.43 9.97
C THR A 325 -22.05 -26.30 11.22
N GLY A 326 -21.01 -26.99 11.70
CA GLY A 326 -21.08 -27.80 12.93
C GLY A 326 -21.44 -26.96 14.16
N VAL A 327 -20.81 -25.78 14.30
CA VAL A 327 -21.13 -24.84 15.39
C VAL A 327 -22.55 -24.29 15.23
N ALA A 328 -22.99 -23.93 14.02
CA ALA A 328 -24.35 -23.43 13.78
C ALA A 328 -25.43 -24.44 14.20
N LEU A 329 -25.26 -25.71 13.83
CA LEU A 329 -26.17 -26.80 14.22
C LEU A 329 -26.21 -26.98 15.74
N GLU A 330 -25.08 -26.82 16.43
CA GLU A 330 -25.01 -26.91 17.88
C GLU A 330 -25.68 -25.71 18.57
N LEU A 331 -25.53 -24.50 18.03
CA LEU A 331 -26.24 -23.31 18.52
C LEU A 331 -27.76 -23.47 18.38
N GLN A 332 -28.23 -23.99 17.24
CA GLN A 332 -29.65 -24.30 17.03
C GLN A 332 -30.18 -25.35 18.02
N LYS A 333 -29.44 -26.43 18.27
CA LYS A 333 -29.82 -27.45 19.26
C LYS A 333 -29.97 -26.89 20.67
N ARG A 334 -29.21 -25.84 20.99
CA ARG A 334 -29.28 -25.13 22.28
C ARG A 334 -30.38 -24.07 22.33
N GLY A 335 -31.18 -23.94 21.27
CA GLY A 335 -32.28 -22.98 21.19
C GLY A 335 -31.82 -21.53 21.01
N ILE A 336 -30.56 -21.31 20.62
CA ILE A 336 -30.02 -19.97 20.37
C ILE A 336 -30.52 -19.49 19.01
N THR A 337 -31.06 -18.28 18.97
CA THR A 337 -31.72 -17.67 17.82
C THR A 337 -31.00 -16.40 17.37
N CYS A 338 -31.40 -15.85 16.22
CA CYS A 338 -30.85 -14.60 15.69
C CYS A 338 -31.16 -13.36 16.54
N LYS A 339 -31.98 -13.49 17.60
CA LYS A 339 -32.28 -12.40 18.54
C LYS A 339 -31.38 -12.42 19.78
N ASP A 340 -30.61 -13.47 19.96
CA ASP A 340 -29.74 -13.65 21.11
C ASP A 340 -28.37 -13.01 20.87
N VAL A 341 -27.80 -12.39 21.89
CA VAL A 341 -26.46 -11.80 21.85
C VAL A 341 -25.47 -12.81 22.42
N ILE A 342 -24.53 -13.27 21.60
CA ILE A 342 -23.45 -14.16 22.01
C ILE A 342 -22.18 -13.33 22.16
N VAL A 343 -21.57 -13.36 23.34
CA VAL A 343 -20.26 -12.74 23.60
C VAL A 343 -19.19 -13.84 23.53
N LEU A 344 -18.19 -13.64 22.68
CA LEU A 344 -17.07 -14.56 22.51
C LEU A 344 -15.88 -14.06 23.33
N CYS A 345 -15.36 -14.91 24.22
CA CYS A 345 -14.10 -14.67 24.93
C CYS A 345 -13.11 -15.75 24.52
N THR A 346 -12.16 -15.40 23.66
CA THR A 346 -11.24 -16.37 23.05
C THR A 346 -9.84 -15.80 22.88
N LYS A 347 -8.85 -16.69 22.73
CA LYS A 347 -7.46 -16.33 22.38
C LYS A 347 -7.39 -15.97 20.90
N VAL A 348 -6.49 -15.09 20.47
CA VAL A 348 -6.36 -14.69 19.04
C VAL A 348 -5.90 -15.88 18.18
N THR A 349 -6.85 -16.62 17.59
CA THR A 349 -6.60 -17.72 16.65
C THR A 349 -7.60 -17.68 15.49
N LEU A 350 -7.27 -18.34 14.37
CA LEU A 350 -8.17 -18.48 13.21
C LEU A 350 -9.52 -19.09 13.57
N ASP A 351 -9.58 -19.91 14.64
CA ASP A 351 -10.82 -20.55 15.08
C ASP A 351 -11.86 -19.56 15.63
N ASN A 352 -11.45 -18.33 15.96
CA ASN A 352 -12.35 -17.28 16.46
C ASN A 352 -13.37 -16.83 15.43
N VAL A 353 -13.06 -16.98 14.15
CA VAL A 353 -13.98 -16.60 13.08
C VAL A 353 -15.10 -17.63 12.94
N ILE A 354 -14.94 -18.86 13.47
CA ILE A 354 -15.88 -19.96 13.27
C ILE A 354 -17.26 -19.66 13.89
N PRO A 355 -17.39 -19.20 15.15
CA PRO A 355 -18.69 -18.85 15.71
C PRO A 355 -19.34 -17.63 15.03
N ILE A 356 -18.52 -16.69 14.55
CA ILE A 356 -18.99 -15.54 13.77
C ILE A 356 -19.58 -16.03 12.45
N LEU A 357 -18.86 -16.90 11.73
CA LEU A 357 -19.35 -17.50 10.49
C LEU A 357 -20.58 -18.37 10.74
N ALA A 358 -20.60 -19.13 11.84
CA ALA A 358 -21.72 -19.95 12.25
C ALA A 358 -23.01 -19.14 12.39
N SER A 359 -22.94 -17.89 12.86
CA SER A 359 -24.09 -17.00 13.02
C SER A 359 -24.80 -16.65 11.70
N PHE A 360 -24.13 -16.78 10.56
CA PHE A 360 -24.75 -16.55 9.25
C PHE A 360 -25.54 -17.76 8.73
N TYR A 361 -25.33 -18.95 9.29
CA TYR A 361 -26.10 -20.14 8.94
C TYR A 361 -27.41 -20.12 9.73
N ARG A 362 -28.51 -20.02 9.01
CA ARG A 362 -29.87 -19.88 9.57
C ARG A 362 -30.38 -21.15 10.19
#